data_AF-A0A8T8DWC1-F1
#
_entry.id   AF-A0A8T8DWC1-F1
#
_cell.length_a   1.000
_cell.length_b   1.000
_cell.length_c   1.000
_cell.angle_alpha   90.00
_cell.angle_beta   90.00
_cell.angle_gamma   90.00
#
_symmetry.space_group_name_H-M   'P 1'
#
loop_
_entity.id
_entity.type
_entity.pdbx_description
1 polymer ?
#
loop_
_entity_poly.entity_id
_entity_poly.type
_entity_poly.pdbx_seq_one_letter_code
_entity_poly.pdbx_strand_id
1 'polypeptide(L)'
;MFTSARRTSTYVREYSVSIAGLGLLAIVAAYVVTFGGPVFLLVLEASVPTTIGLGHVWYGLRTRTDEETTRRADIVTVGSVTCGAMVALFCAWCIYLLSVRMDFSSGLSQPVISALSTGMAFGGLLGHTYVEFTHYYRESERLSRAVDASMDGIAVVVDDEHAYVNDAYASLYGVHDSATVEGTEWAERYTNAAQATIDREVRPALAERNYWRGTLIGQRADGTTFPQDVTVSALEHGYVVVARDITEQRDREQRIQVLNRVLRHNLRNAATVVKGHASLISEKQPALEREHVRPILEETTDLIETADKARGVERTLERNGDDDLIDATAAVRSVVDRARSAYPDARIASRTDESRARATTPTVDGSVVDALNELVDNAVEHNSAADEEGADGPTVEVAVRAVDYDGELRLEFTVADDGDGIPETERRAVLDGAETQLEHGSGLGLWLVNWIVQNGGGDLRFADRPDGGTVVTLSFPYECAAGPRPALMETL
;
A
#
# COMPACT_ATOMS: atom_id res chain seq x y z
N MET A 1 4.03 62.26 8.57
CA MET A 1 3.49 63.13 9.63
C MET A 1 3.18 62.23 10.82
N PHE A 2 4.04 62.31 11.85
CA PHE A 2 3.91 61.91 13.27
C PHE A 2 3.01 60.72 13.67
N THR A 3 3.53 59.54 14.09
CA THR A 3 4.20 59.09 15.36
C THR A 3 3.25 58.41 16.36
N SER A 4 3.48 57.13 16.66
CA SER A 4 3.91 56.59 17.98
C SER A 4 4.02 55.06 17.80
N ALA A 5 5.18 54.39 17.86
CA ALA A 5 6.10 54.19 18.98
C ALA A 5 5.48 53.43 20.16
N ARG A 6 5.50 52.09 20.11
CA ARG A 6 5.82 51.24 21.27
C ARG A 6 6.61 50.01 20.82
N ARG A 7 7.94 50.14 20.89
CA ARG A 7 8.86 49.01 21.09
C ARG A 7 8.58 48.45 22.48
N THR A 8 8.09 47.23 22.59
CA THR A 8 8.36 46.39 23.77
C THR A 8 9.57 45.54 23.43
N SER A 9 10.72 46.19 23.57
CA SER A 9 12.00 45.54 23.76
C SER A 9 11.94 44.81 25.10
N THR A 10 11.51 43.56 25.11
CA THR A 10 11.69 42.70 26.28
C THR A 10 13.16 42.29 26.29
N TYR A 11 14.00 43.14 26.88
CA TYR A 11 15.31 42.71 27.39
C TYR A 11 15.01 41.71 28.51
N VAL A 12 14.85 40.43 28.17
CA VAL A 12 15.11 39.39 29.14
C VAL A 12 16.63 39.26 29.17
N ARG A 13 17.25 40.00 30.09
CA ARG A 13 18.58 39.61 30.58
C ARG A 13 18.36 38.30 31.33
N GLU A 14 18.48 37.19 30.61
CA GLU A 14 18.69 35.90 31.24
C GLU A 14 20.12 35.90 31.80
N TYR A 15 20.22 36.24 33.08
CA TYR A 15 21.40 35.91 33.85
C TYR A 15 21.40 34.38 34.01
N SER A 16 22.19 33.67 33.21
CA SER A 16 22.61 32.32 33.58
C SER A 16 23.69 32.45 34.65
N VAL A 17 23.27 32.58 35.91
CA VAL A 17 24.13 32.33 37.05
C VAL A 17 24.31 30.82 37.14
N SER A 18 25.38 30.30 36.54
CA SER A 18 25.83 28.93 36.78
C SER A 18 26.87 28.97 37.89
N ILE A 19 26.40 29.07 39.13
CA ILE A 19 27.17 28.64 40.31
C ILE A 19 26.93 27.13 40.39
N ALA A 20 27.81 26.37 39.74
CA ALA A 20 27.90 24.93 39.93
C ALA A 20 29.26 24.66 40.57
N GLY A 21 29.25 24.56 41.89
CA GLY A 21 30.40 24.16 42.66
C GLY A 21 30.86 22.77 42.25
N LEU A 22 32.10 22.70 41.80
CA LEU A 22 32.93 21.53 42.02
C LEU A 22 34.14 22.04 42.77
N GLY A 23 34.30 21.53 43.99
CA GLY A 23 35.24 22.02 44.97
C GLY A 23 36.60 22.27 44.36
N LEU A 24 37.01 23.53 44.38
CA LEU A 24 38.39 23.94 44.33
C LEU A 24 39.04 23.50 45.65
N LEU A 25 39.02 22.19 45.91
CA LEU A 25 39.89 21.52 46.86
C LEU A 25 41.23 21.37 46.15
N ALA A 26 41.79 22.49 45.71
CA ALA A 26 43.22 22.65 45.73
C ALA A 26 43.60 22.62 47.22
N ILE A 27 43.64 21.41 47.79
CA ILE A 27 44.63 21.16 48.84
C ILE A 27 45.95 21.43 48.12
N VAL A 28 46.39 22.69 48.20
CA VAL A 28 47.75 23.08 47.89
C VAL A 28 48.60 22.49 49.02
N ALA A 29 48.81 21.19 48.96
CA ALA A 29 49.84 20.51 49.71
C ALA A 29 51.10 20.58 48.86
N ALA A 30 51.74 21.74 48.86
CA ALA A 30 53.12 21.86 48.37
C ALA A 30 54.03 21.17 49.40
N TYR A 31 54.39 19.91 49.15
CA TYR A 31 55.43 19.26 49.94
C TYR A 31 56.78 19.47 49.26
N VAL A 32 57.68 20.12 49.99
CA VAL A 32 59.09 20.22 49.63
C VAL A 32 59.78 18.95 50.12
N VAL A 33 60.18 18.07 49.21
CA VAL A 33 61.04 16.92 49.54
C VAL A 33 62.47 17.28 49.15
N THR A 34 63.34 17.40 50.15
CA THR A 34 64.76 17.69 49.95
C THR A 34 65.55 16.38 49.87
N PHE A 35 66.18 16.14 48.72
CA PHE A 35 67.24 15.14 48.57
C PHE A 35 68.53 15.84 48.16
N GLY A 36 69.29 16.31 49.16
CA GLY A 36 70.75 16.49 49.08
C GLY A 36 71.39 17.24 47.89
N GLY A 37 70.71 18.15 47.19
CA GLY A 37 71.30 18.97 46.10
C GLY A 37 70.29 19.92 45.43
N PRO A 38 70.72 20.89 44.60
CA PRO A 38 69.86 21.97 44.11
C PRO A 38 69.16 21.58 42.82
N VAL A 39 68.10 20.77 42.90
CA VAL A 39 67.10 20.64 41.83
C VAL A 39 65.71 20.71 42.44
N PHE A 40 64.90 21.65 41.97
CA PHE A 40 63.52 21.86 42.39
C PHE A 40 62.59 21.29 41.32
N LEU A 41 61.73 20.32 41.66
CA LEU A 41 60.68 19.86 40.75
C LEU A 41 59.31 20.16 41.33
N LEU A 42 58.56 21.01 40.64
CA LEU A 42 57.22 21.44 41.01
C LEU A 42 56.19 20.56 40.29
N VAL A 43 55.59 19.57 40.98
CA VAL A 43 54.52 18.71 40.42
C VAL A 43 53.15 19.35 40.66
N LEU A 44 52.94 20.57 40.13
CA LEU A 44 51.73 21.34 40.39
C LEU A 44 50.84 21.59 39.15
N GLU A 45 51.28 21.18 37.96
CA GLU A 45 50.65 21.62 36.70
C GLU A 45 49.93 20.49 35.93
N ALA A 46 50.12 19.22 36.30
CA ALA A 46 49.58 18.07 35.56
C ALA A 46 48.19 17.61 36.01
N SER A 47 47.79 17.88 37.26
CA SER A 47 46.49 17.45 37.81
C SER A 47 45.33 18.39 37.43
N VAL A 48 45.61 19.69 37.33
CA VAL A 48 44.59 20.71 37.01
C VAL A 48 43.99 20.54 35.60
N PRO A 49 44.76 20.26 34.53
CA PRO A 49 44.22 20.09 33.19
C PRO A 49 43.28 18.88 33.06
N THR A 50 43.60 17.77 33.73
CA THR A 50 42.78 16.55 33.70
C THR A 50 41.42 16.77 34.36
N THR A 51 41.37 17.50 35.48
CA THR A 51 40.12 17.86 36.14
C THR A 51 39.25 18.78 35.29
N ILE A 52 39.85 19.75 34.59
CA ILE A 52 39.14 20.63 33.66
C ILE A 52 38.55 19.81 32.51
N GLY A 53 39.32 18.89 31.91
CA GLY A 53 38.86 18.01 30.83
C GLY A 53 37.66 17.13 31.23
N LEU A 54 37.72 16.49 32.40
CA LEU A 54 36.61 15.68 32.93
C LEU A 54 35.35 16.52 33.21
N GLY A 55 35.52 17.75 33.71
CA GLY A 55 34.42 18.68 33.97
C GLY A 55 33.66 19.10 32.71
N HIS A 56 34.36 19.35 31.61
CA HIS A 56 33.74 19.71 30.34
C HIS A 56 32.94 18.55 29.71
N VAL A 57 33.46 17.32 29.80
CA VAL A 57 32.76 16.11 29.32
C VAL A 57 31.46 15.89 30.11
N TRP A 58 31.51 16.02 31.44
CA TRP A 58 30.31 15.87 32.27
C TRP A 58 29.25 16.95 31.99
N TYR A 59 29.70 18.19 31.75
CA TYR A 59 28.80 19.28 31.37
C TYR A 59 28.11 19.02 30.01
N GLY A 60 28.85 18.56 29.00
CA GLY A 60 28.29 18.24 27.68
C GLY A 60 27.26 17.11 27.71
N LEU A 61 27.46 16.09 28.54
CA LEU A 61 26.49 14.99 28.74
C LEU A 61 25.17 15.47 29.36
N ARG A 62 25.22 16.50 30.23
CA ARG A 62 24.05 16.98 30.97
C ARG A 62 23.16 17.94 30.17
N THR A 63 23.70 18.64 29.18
CA THR A 63 22.96 19.66 28.40
C THR A 63 22.19 19.11 27.20
N ARG A 64 22.22 17.79 26.97
CA ARG A 64 21.72 17.11 25.75
C ARG A 64 20.18 16.95 25.69
N THR A 65 19.40 17.76 26.40
CA THR A 65 17.95 17.54 26.56
C THR A 65 17.06 18.36 25.62
N ASP A 66 17.61 19.16 24.68
CA ASP A 66 16.77 20.04 23.85
C ASP A 66 17.40 20.41 22.48
N GLU A 67 16.62 20.51 21.39
CA GLU A 67 17.14 20.66 20.02
C GLU A 67 17.97 21.94 19.78
N GLU A 68 17.67 23.03 20.50
CA GLU A 68 18.44 24.29 20.42
C GLU A 68 19.87 24.17 21.01
N THR A 69 20.15 23.08 21.72
CA THR A 69 21.44 22.83 22.38
C THR A 69 22.45 22.06 21.54
N THR A 70 22.08 21.49 20.39
CA THR A 70 22.99 20.68 19.54
C THR A 70 24.16 21.52 19.01
N ARG A 71 23.93 22.79 18.65
CA ARG A 71 24.99 23.72 18.22
C ARG A 71 25.92 24.12 19.37
N ARG A 72 25.39 24.19 20.59
CA ARG A 72 26.18 24.45 21.81
C ARG A 72 27.00 23.21 22.18
N ALA A 73 26.46 22.01 21.97
CA ALA A 73 27.17 20.75 22.17
C ALA A 73 28.34 20.58 21.18
N ASP A 74 28.19 20.98 19.92
CA ASP A 74 29.30 20.97 18.94
C ASP A 74 30.44 21.91 19.37
N ILE A 75 30.12 23.11 19.84
CA ILE A 75 31.11 24.08 20.34
C ILE A 75 31.82 23.53 21.59
N VAL A 76 31.09 22.88 22.49
CA VAL A 76 31.66 22.28 23.71
C VAL A 76 32.52 21.05 23.38
N THR A 77 32.12 20.22 22.42
CA THR A 77 32.89 19.04 21.98
C THR A 77 34.17 19.45 21.26
N VAL A 78 34.07 20.38 20.30
CA VAL A 78 35.26 20.95 19.63
C VAL A 78 36.15 21.62 20.67
N GLY A 79 35.58 22.41 21.58
CA GLY A 79 36.32 23.03 22.68
C GLY A 79 37.05 22.00 23.56
N SER A 80 36.40 20.88 23.88
CA SER A 80 36.98 19.82 24.73
C SER A 80 38.09 19.05 24.02
N VAL A 81 37.91 18.71 22.74
CA VAL A 81 38.95 18.05 21.91
C VAL A 81 40.14 18.97 21.70
N THR A 82 39.89 20.27 21.42
CA THR A 82 40.96 21.26 21.23
C THR A 82 41.73 21.49 22.53
N CYS A 83 41.03 21.56 23.67
CA CYS A 83 41.65 21.67 24.99
C CYS A 83 42.48 20.42 25.31
N GLY A 84 41.94 19.22 25.06
CA GLY A 84 42.67 17.95 25.21
C GLY A 84 43.94 17.89 24.36
N ALA A 85 43.86 18.34 23.10
CA ALA A 85 45.02 18.41 22.20
C ALA A 85 46.06 19.44 22.66
N MET A 86 45.63 20.61 23.15
CA MET A 86 46.52 21.63 23.71
C MET A 86 47.25 21.13 24.97
N VAL A 87 46.56 20.42 25.86
CA VAL A 87 47.17 19.81 27.04
C VAL A 87 48.19 18.74 26.65
N ALA A 88 47.87 17.90 25.67
CA ALA A 88 48.81 16.90 25.15
C ALA A 88 50.07 17.53 24.53
N LEU A 89 49.90 18.58 23.71
CA LEU A 89 51.00 19.34 23.10
C LEU A 89 51.85 20.06 24.16
N PHE A 90 51.22 20.64 25.18
CA PHE A 90 51.92 21.28 26.29
C PHE A 90 52.73 20.27 27.10
N CYS A 91 52.14 19.11 27.43
CA CYS A 91 52.86 18.01 28.08
C CYS A 91 54.06 17.56 27.23
N ALA A 92 53.89 17.37 25.92
CA ALA A 92 54.97 17.01 25.00
C ALA A 92 56.09 18.07 24.97
N TRP A 93 55.74 19.36 24.99
CA TRP A 93 56.69 20.46 25.02
C TRP A 93 57.45 20.54 26.35
N CYS A 94 56.77 20.36 27.48
CA CYS A 94 57.41 20.28 28.80
C CYS A 94 58.39 19.10 28.88
N ILE A 95 58.05 17.95 28.29
CA ILE A 95 58.94 16.79 28.19
C ILE A 95 60.18 17.12 27.35
N TYR A 96 60.02 17.81 26.21
CA TYR A 96 61.15 18.25 25.39
C TYR A 96 62.06 19.24 26.14
N LEU A 97 61.48 20.20 26.86
CA LEU A 97 62.25 21.14 27.67
C LEU A 97 62.99 20.47 28.82
N LEU A 98 62.39 19.45 29.43
CA LEU A 98 63.01 18.66 30.50
C LEU A 98 64.10 17.72 29.94
N SER A 99 63.92 17.14 28.76
CA SER A 99 64.92 16.26 28.12
C SER A 99 66.13 17.02 27.60
N VAL A 100 65.96 18.27 27.15
CA VAL A 100 67.07 19.15 26.77
C VAL A 100 67.89 19.61 27.99
N ARG A 101 67.32 19.55 29.20
CA ARG A 101 67.93 20.11 30.41
C ARG A 101 68.47 19.08 31.41
N MET A 102 68.07 17.81 31.32
CA MET A 102 68.54 16.72 32.19
C MET A 102 68.80 15.43 31.38
N ASP A 103 70.00 14.84 31.55
CA ASP A 103 70.31 13.48 31.10
C ASP A 103 69.46 12.49 31.92
N PHE A 104 68.28 12.12 31.40
CA PHE A 104 67.36 11.22 32.09
C PHE A 104 67.86 9.76 32.01
N SER A 105 68.26 9.19 33.16
CA SER A 105 68.31 7.74 33.34
C SER A 105 66.88 7.18 33.46
N SER A 106 66.32 6.72 32.34
CA SER A 106 65.31 5.65 32.10
C SER A 106 64.09 5.38 33.02
N GLY A 107 63.87 6.06 34.15
CA GLY A 107 62.81 5.68 35.11
C GLY A 107 61.46 6.39 34.95
N LEU A 108 61.43 7.61 34.40
CA LEU A 108 60.23 8.48 34.39
C LEU A 108 59.54 8.63 33.02
N SER A 109 60.12 8.09 31.94
CA SER A 109 59.52 8.15 30.60
C SER A 109 58.32 7.21 30.42
N GLN A 110 58.34 6.05 31.08
CA GLN A 110 57.28 5.03 31.00
C GLN A 110 55.91 5.50 31.51
N PRO A 111 55.78 6.09 32.72
CA PRO A 111 54.50 6.60 33.23
C PRO A 111 53.89 7.68 32.34
N VAL A 112 54.73 8.52 31.73
CA VAL A 112 54.30 9.65 30.90
C VAL A 112 53.84 9.19 29.52
N ILE A 113 54.57 8.26 28.89
CA ILE A 113 54.14 7.63 27.64
C ILE A 113 52.82 6.88 27.84
N SER A 114 52.67 6.17 28.96
CA SER A 114 51.43 5.47 29.33
C SER A 114 50.26 6.44 29.52
N ALA A 115 50.49 7.60 30.15
CA ALA A 115 49.45 8.62 30.30
C ALA A 115 49.00 9.23 28.95
N LEU A 116 49.96 9.51 28.05
CA LEU A 116 49.66 10.03 26.71
C LEU A 116 48.92 9.00 25.84
N SER A 117 49.36 7.74 25.85
CA SER A 117 48.70 6.67 25.09
C SER A 117 47.30 6.38 25.62
N THR A 118 47.11 6.40 26.94
CA THR A 118 45.79 6.22 27.57
C THR A 118 44.86 7.39 27.24
N GLY A 119 45.36 8.62 27.27
CA GLY A 119 44.59 9.81 26.89
C GLY A 119 44.16 9.80 25.42
N MET A 120 45.05 9.42 24.50
CA MET A 120 44.71 9.28 23.08
C MET A 120 43.70 8.15 22.83
N ALA A 121 43.88 6.99 23.47
CA ALA A 121 42.95 5.87 23.35
C ALA A 121 41.55 6.24 23.86
N PHE A 122 41.47 6.93 25.00
CA PHE A 122 40.22 7.38 25.57
C PHE A 122 39.54 8.47 24.72
N GLY A 123 40.31 9.42 24.19
CA GLY A 123 39.81 10.44 23.27
C GLY A 123 39.30 9.86 21.95
N GLY A 124 40.01 8.86 21.40
CA GLY A 124 39.59 8.13 20.21
C GLY A 124 38.30 7.34 20.42
N LEU A 125 38.17 6.65 21.56
CA LEU A 125 36.95 5.91 21.92
C LEU A 125 35.75 6.84 22.10
N LEU A 126 35.94 7.99 22.76
CA LEU A 126 34.90 9.01 22.91
C LEU A 126 34.51 9.62 21.56
N GLY A 127 35.49 9.89 20.70
CA GLY A 127 35.24 10.36 19.34
C GLY A 127 34.44 9.36 18.50
N HIS A 128 34.81 8.07 18.57
CA HIS A 128 34.11 7.00 17.84
C HIS A 128 32.67 6.83 18.31
N THR A 129 32.47 6.67 19.62
CA THR A 129 31.13 6.53 20.21
C THR A 129 30.27 7.76 19.96
N TYR A 130 30.85 8.96 19.94
CA TYR A 130 30.14 10.18 19.54
C TYR A 130 29.72 10.14 18.07
N VAL A 131 30.63 9.79 17.14
CA VAL A 131 30.31 9.73 15.71
C VAL A 131 29.21 8.70 15.42
N GLU A 132 29.32 7.49 15.99
CA GLU A 132 28.29 6.45 15.87
C GLU A 132 26.95 6.94 16.41
N PHE A 133 26.93 7.49 17.62
CA PHE A 133 25.70 7.93 18.24
C PHE A 133 25.03 9.08 17.48
N THR A 134 25.82 9.97 16.88
CA THR A 134 25.30 11.07 16.05
C THR A 134 24.74 10.54 14.73
N HIS A 135 25.35 9.51 14.15
CA HIS A 135 24.87 8.85 12.94
C HIS A 135 23.52 8.17 13.19
N TYR A 136 23.40 7.38 14.27
CA TYR A 136 22.14 6.73 14.64
C TYR A 136 21.00 7.74 14.86
N TYR A 137 21.30 8.85 15.55
CA TYR A 137 20.29 9.87 15.81
C TYR A 137 19.78 10.53 14.52
N ARG A 138 20.67 10.90 13.60
CA ARG A 138 20.30 11.51 12.32
C ARG A 138 19.52 10.56 11.43
N GLU A 139 19.89 9.28 11.40
CA GLU A 139 19.17 8.29 10.61
C GLU A 139 17.78 8.03 11.18
N SER A 140 17.66 7.91 12.50
CA SER A 140 16.37 7.79 13.19
C SER A 140 15.48 9.00 12.94
N GLU A 141 16.02 10.21 13.01
CA GLU A 141 15.29 11.45 12.76
C GLU A 141 14.84 11.56 11.29
N ARG A 142 15.70 11.16 10.34
CA ARG A 142 15.35 11.13 8.92
C ARG A 142 14.23 10.14 8.64
N LEU A 143 14.29 8.95 9.22
CA LEU A 143 13.26 7.92 9.08
C LEU A 143 11.94 8.39 9.72
N SER A 144 11.97 8.93 10.93
CA SER A 144 10.78 9.52 11.58
C SER A 144 10.14 10.57 10.71
N ARG A 145 10.91 11.56 10.23
CA ARG A 145 10.37 12.61 9.35
C ARG A 145 9.80 12.08 8.04
N ALA A 146 10.35 11.00 7.49
CA ALA A 146 9.80 10.38 6.29
C ALA A 146 8.43 9.71 6.56
N VAL A 147 8.27 9.09 7.73
CA VAL A 147 7.00 8.51 8.19
C VAL A 147 5.99 9.61 8.54
N ASP A 148 6.42 10.70 9.16
CA ASP A 148 5.57 11.86 9.50
C ASP A 148 5.13 12.64 8.25
N ALA A 149 5.94 12.66 7.20
CA ALA A 149 5.58 13.27 5.91
C ALA A 149 4.63 12.40 5.06
N SER A 150 4.33 11.17 5.48
CA SER A 150 3.36 10.31 4.78
C SER A 150 1.96 10.89 4.88
N MET A 151 1.22 10.86 3.78
CA MET A 151 -0.21 11.19 3.76
C MET A 151 -1.07 10.07 4.34
N ASP A 152 -0.57 8.83 4.29
CA ASP A 152 -1.24 7.68 4.90
C ASP A 152 -0.93 7.66 6.39
N GLY A 153 -1.94 7.28 7.18
CA GLY A 153 -1.79 7.08 8.61
C GLY A 153 -0.95 5.84 8.87
N ILE A 154 0.13 6.00 9.62
CA ILE A 154 1.05 4.92 10.00
C ILE A 154 1.05 4.80 11.52
N ALA A 155 0.84 3.57 12.00
CA ALA A 155 0.96 3.21 13.40
C ALA A 155 1.83 1.96 13.57
N VAL A 156 2.58 1.91 14.67
CA VAL A 156 3.27 0.70 15.14
C VAL A 156 2.55 0.24 16.40
N VAL A 157 2.12 -1.01 16.40
CA VAL A 157 1.38 -1.64 17.50
C VAL A 157 2.24 -2.71 18.15
N VAL A 158 2.45 -2.63 19.45
CA VAL A 158 3.23 -3.58 20.26
C VAL A 158 2.37 -3.97 21.46
N ASP A 159 2.26 -5.26 21.75
CA ASP A 159 1.39 -5.78 22.83
C ASP A 159 -0.06 -5.25 22.75
N ASP A 160 -0.59 -5.12 21.54
CA ASP A 160 -1.91 -4.54 21.21
C ASP A 160 -2.10 -3.05 21.59
N GLU A 161 -1.02 -2.34 21.93
CA GLU A 161 -1.01 -0.90 22.18
C GLU A 161 -0.27 -0.12 21.08
N HIS A 162 -0.71 1.10 20.79
CA HIS A 162 0.00 1.97 19.85
C HIS A 162 1.35 2.41 20.45
N ALA A 163 2.46 1.86 19.96
CA ALA A 163 3.80 2.24 20.38
C ALA A 163 4.32 3.49 19.67
N TYR A 164 3.84 3.74 18.45
CA TYR A 164 4.14 4.94 17.67
C TYR A 164 2.99 5.24 16.71
N VAL A 165 2.68 6.51 16.49
CA VAL A 165 1.72 6.97 15.48
C VAL A 165 2.22 8.24 14.80
N ASN A 166 2.05 8.34 13.49
CA ASN A 166 2.29 9.60 12.79
C ASN A 166 1.07 10.54 12.90
N ASP A 167 1.28 11.82 12.56
CA ASP A 167 0.23 12.85 12.60
C ASP A 167 -0.95 12.54 11.67
N ALA A 168 -0.69 11.90 10.53
CA ALA A 168 -1.73 11.48 9.60
C ALA A 168 -2.66 10.45 10.26
N TYR A 169 -2.12 9.45 10.96
CA TYR A 169 -2.91 8.44 11.68
C TYR A 169 -3.74 9.06 12.79
N ALA A 170 -3.14 9.95 13.60
CA ALA A 170 -3.88 10.66 14.65
C ALA A 170 -5.04 11.48 14.05
N SER A 171 -4.79 12.16 12.92
CA SER A 171 -5.79 12.96 12.21
C SER A 171 -6.96 12.12 11.68
N LEU A 172 -6.73 10.87 11.26
CA LEU A 172 -7.80 9.93 10.88
C LEU A 172 -8.81 9.71 12.00
N TYR A 173 -8.38 9.79 13.26
CA TYR A 173 -9.24 9.59 14.42
C TYR A 173 -9.75 10.89 15.06
N GLY A 174 -9.48 12.03 14.42
CA GLY A 174 -9.86 13.36 14.91
C GLY A 174 -8.98 13.86 16.05
N VAL A 175 -7.76 13.35 16.16
CA VAL A 175 -6.81 13.68 17.21
C VAL A 175 -5.68 14.53 16.64
N HIS A 176 -5.40 15.68 17.27
CA HIS A 176 -4.37 16.62 16.80
C HIS A 176 -2.97 16.30 17.31
N ASP A 177 -2.86 15.57 18.42
CA ASP A 177 -1.60 15.23 19.05
C ASP A 177 -1.42 13.71 19.06
N SER A 178 -0.48 13.23 18.24
CA SER A 178 -0.15 11.81 18.07
C SER A 178 0.20 11.14 19.40
N ALA A 179 0.86 11.86 20.32
CA ALA A 179 1.21 11.36 21.65
C ALA A 179 0.01 10.96 22.52
N THR A 180 -1.21 11.45 22.21
CA THR A 180 -2.43 11.05 22.94
C THR A 180 -3.03 9.74 22.43
N VAL A 181 -2.59 9.25 21.27
CA VAL A 181 -2.96 7.94 20.72
C VAL A 181 -1.96 6.88 21.17
N GLU A 182 -0.70 7.25 21.38
CA GLU A 182 0.33 6.36 21.91
C GLU A 182 -0.07 5.81 23.29
N GLY A 183 0.16 4.51 23.50
CA GLY A 183 -0.24 3.77 24.70
C GLY A 183 -1.73 3.45 24.81
N THR A 184 -2.56 3.83 23.82
CA THR A 184 -3.96 3.39 23.76
C THR A 184 -4.09 2.05 23.05
N GLU A 185 -5.09 1.26 23.42
CA GLU A 185 -5.33 -0.05 22.82
C GLU A 185 -5.74 0.09 21.35
N TRP A 186 -5.17 -0.75 20.48
CA TRP A 186 -5.39 -0.71 19.04
C TRP A 186 -6.84 -0.97 18.65
N ALA A 187 -7.48 -1.93 19.30
CA ALA A 187 -8.86 -2.34 19.00
C ALA A 187 -9.89 -1.24 19.31
N GLU A 188 -9.65 -0.36 20.29
CA GLU A 188 -10.57 0.73 20.68
C GLU A 188 -10.87 1.73 19.56
N ARG A 189 -10.02 1.78 18.54
CA ARG A 189 -10.17 2.66 17.37
C ARG A 189 -11.10 2.11 16.30
N TYR A 190 -11.60 0.90 16.49
CA TYR A 190 -12.50 0.21 15.57
C TYR A 190 -13.85 -0.05 16.22
N THR A 191 -14.88 -0.11 15.40
CA THR A 191 -16.22 -0.53 15.86
C THR A 191 -16.19 -1.98 16.35
N ASN A 192 -17.11 -2.38 17.24
CA ASN A 192 -17.23 -3.77 17.70
C ASN A 192 -17.30 -4.80 16.56
N ALA A 193 -17.96 -4.45 15.44
CA ALA A 193 -18.02 -5.31 14.27
C ALA A 193 -16.64 -5.47 13.60
N ALA A 194 -15.90 -4.37 13.46
CA ALA A 194 -14.55 -4.39 12.91
C ALA A 194 -13.55 -5.09 13.84
N GLN A 195 -13.70 -4.99 15.17
CA GLN A 195 -12.91 -5.78 16.13
C GLN A 195 -13.12 -7.29 15.94
N ALA A 196 -14.37 -7.73 15.74
CA ALA A 196 -14.66 -9.13 15.45
C ALA A 196 -14.00 -9.61 14.14
N THR A 197 -13.94 -8.75 13.12
CA THR A 197 -13.19 -9.01 11.88
C THR A 197 -11.69 -9.09 12.14
N ILE A 198 -11.13 -8.20 12.96
CA ILE A 198 -9.71 -8.23 13.32
C ILE A 198 -9.34 -9.58 13.95
N ASP A 199 -10.14 -10.06 14.90
CA ASP A 199 -9.87 -11.34 15.57
C ASP A 199 -10.09 -12.55 14.66
N ARG A 200 -11.10 -12.50 13.79
CA ARG A 200 -11.47 -13.61 12.90
C ARG A 200 -10.57 -13.75 11.68
N GLU A 201 -10.09 -12.63 11.12
CA GLU A 201 -9.45 -12.60 9.81
C GLU A 201 -8.05 -11.99 9.86
N VAL A 202 -7.88 -10.83 10.51
CA VAL A 202 -6.61 -10.10 10.50
C VAL A 202 -5.55 -10.83 11.31
N ARG A 203 -5.83 -11.18 12.58
CA ARG A 203 -4.85 -11.87 13.45
C ARG A 203 -4.41 -13.22 12.89
N PRO A 204 -5.31 -14.11 12.41
CA PRO A 204 -4.90 -15.36 11.78
C PRO A 204 -4.05 -15.14 10.52
N ALA A 205 -4.42 -14.17 9.67
CA ALA A 205 -3.64 -13.86 8.46
C ALA A 205 -2.23 -13.35 8.80
N LEU A 206 -2.08 -12.56 9.87
CA LEU A 206 -0.77 -12.11 10.35
C LEU A 206 0.09 -13.27 10.86
N ALA A 207 -0.51 -14.24 11.56
CA ALA A 207 0.21 -15.42 12.05
C ALA A 207 0.66 -16.36 10.93
N GLU A 208 -0.13 -16.48 9.86
CA GLU A 208 0.15 -17.40 8.74
C GLU A 208 0.98 -16.76 7.61
N ARG A 209 0.68 -15.51 7.25
CA ARG A 209 1.19 -14.83 6.05
C ARG A 209 2.06 -13.62 6.36
N ASN A 210 2.18 -13.21 7.62
CA ASN A 210 2.88 -11.99 8.08
C ASN A 210 2.29 -10.67 7.54
N TYR A 211 1.18 -10.69 6.79
CA TYR A 211 0.48 -9.48 6.37
C TYR A 211 -1.02 -9.73 6.16
N TRP A 212 -1.79 -8.66 6.25
CA TRP A 212 -3.21 -8.61 5.88
C TRP A 212 -3.51 -7.28 5.21
N ARG A 213 -4.43 -7.28 4.24
CA ARG A 213 -4.93 -6.06 3.61
C ARG A 213 -6.44 -6.16 3.42
N GLY A 214 -7.15 -5.09 3.72
CA GLY A 214 -8.58 -5.01 3.49
C GLY A 214 -9.21 -3.74 4.05
N THR A 215 -10.52 -3.63 3.89
CA THR A 215 -11.30 -2.50 4.43
C THR A 215 -11.74 -2.77 5.86
N LEU A 216 -11.57 -1.79 6.75
CA LEU A 216 -12.17 -1.78 8.09
C LEU A 216 -12.95 -0.48 8.33
N ILE A 217 -13.83 -0.50 9.34
CA ILE A 217 -14.57 0.69 9.78
C ILE A 217 -13.91 1.23 11.05
N GLY A 218 -13.24 2.38 10.91
CA GLY A 218 -12.71 3.15 12.02
C GLY A 218 -13.79 3.91 12.78
N GLN A 219 -13.53 4.20 14.03
CA GLN A 219 -14.38 4.99 14.90
C GLN A 219 -13.57 6.15 15.50
N ARG A 220 -14.03 7.38 15.26
CA ARG A 220 -13.43 8.60 15.83
C ARG A 220 -13.87 8.78 17.29
N ALA A 221 -13.17 9.64 18.03
CA ALA A 221 -13.45 9.90 19.44
C ALA A 221 -14.85 10.52 19.68
N ASP A 222 -15.43 11.19 18.69
CA ASP A 222 -16.79 11.74 18.73
C ASP A 222 -17.89 10.68 18.42
N GLY A 223 -17.47 9.43 18.17
CA GLY A 223 -18.35 8.31 17.83
C GLY A 223 -18.70 8.21 16.35
N THR A 224 -18.30 9.15 15.51
CA THR A 224 -18.48 9.04 14.05
C THR A 224 -17.62 7.93 13.48
N THR A 225 -18.10 7.27 12.45
CA THR A 225 -17.39 6.17 11.78
C THR A 225 -16.96 6.57 10.39
N PHE A 226 -15.88 5.95 9.91
CA PHE A 226 -15.38 6.17 8.57
C PHE A 226 -14.79 4.88 8.00
N PRO A 227 -14.97 4.60 6.70
CA PRO A 227 -14.27 3.52 6.05
C PRO A 227 -12.78 3.83 5.85
N GLN A 228 -11.93 2.83 6.08
CA GLN A 228 -10.51 2.91 5.83
C GLN A 228 -9.99 1.67 5.10
N ASP A 229 -9.09 1.86 4.13
CA ASP A 229 -8.26 0.78 3.58
C ASP A 229 -7.07 0.60 4.52
N VAL A 230 -6.85 -0.63 5.00
CA VAL A 230 -5.88 -0.96 6.04
C VAL A 230 -4.97 -2.06 5.56
N THR A 231 -3.67 -1.82 5.66
CA THR A 231 -2.63 -2.85 5.52
C THR A 231 -1.97 -3.06 6.87
N VAL A 232 -1.93 -4.31 7.34
CA VAL A 232 -1.25 -4.68 8.58
C VAL A 232 -0.11 -5.63 8.21
N SER A 233 1.10 -5.37 8.70
CA SER A 233 2.28 -6.20 8.47
C SER A 233 2.93 -6.57 9.79
N ALA A 234 3.28 -7.85 9.97
CA ALA A 234 3.92 -8.33 11.17
C ALA A 234 5.38 -7.86 11.27
N LEU A 235 5.79 -7.50 12.48
CA LEU A 235 7.16 -7.21 12.89
C LEU A 235 7.64 -8.27 13.89
N GLU A 236 8.94 -8.27 14.20
CA GLU A 236 9.52 -9.18 15.22
C GLU A 236 8.84 -9.03 16.58
N HIS A 237 8.42 -7.80 16.93
CA HIS A 237 7.78 -7.47 18.21
C HIS A 237 6.54 -6.57 17.99
N GLY A 238 5.56 -7.01 17.19
CA GLY A 238 4.31 -6.27 16.97
C GLY A 238 3.86 -6.20 15.51
N TYR A 239 3.17 -5.13 15.13
CA TYR A 239 2.65 -4.91 13.77
C TYR A 239 2.82 -3.46 13.32
N VAL A 240 3.01 -3.25 12.01
CA VAL A 240 2.83 -1.94 11.37
C VAL A 240 1.46 -1.91 10.73
N VAL A 241 0.70 -0.86 11.02
CA VAL A 241 -0.60 -0.56 10.44
C VAL A 241 -0.47 0.66 9.55
N VAL A 242 -0.84 0.52 8.29
CA VAL A 242 -0.99 1.63 7.34
C VAL A 242 -2.46 1.76 7.02
N ALA A 243 -3.04 2.93 7.27
CA ALA A 243 -4.45 3.21 7.14
C ALA A 243 -4.69 4.44 6.26
N ARG A 244 -5.69 4.36 5.38
CA ARG A 244 -6.13 5.48 4.54
C ARG A 244 -7.64 5.64 4.63
N ASP A 245 -8.09 6.85 4.97
CA ASP A 245 -9.52 7.21 4.87
C ASP A 245 -9.95 7.18 3.40
N ILE A 246 -10.95 6.34 3.10
CA ILE A 246 -11.49 6.20 1.74
C ILE A 246 -12.93 6.73 1.66
N THR A 247 -13.35 7.58 2.60
CA THR A 247 -14.68 8.19 2.62
C THR A 247 -14.93 9.00 1.34
N GLU A 248 -14.05 9.94 0.98
CA GLU A 248 -14.26 10.77 -0.21
C GLU A 248 -14.26 9.96 -1.51
N GLN A 249 -13.42 8.93 -1.58
CA GLN A 249 -13.37 8.02 -2.72
C GLN A 249 -14.69 7.24 -2.84
N ARG A 250 -15.15 6.62 -1.75
CA ARG A 250 -16.42 5.89 -1.72
C ARG A 250 -17.62 6.77 -1.99
N ASP A 251 -17.66 7.97 -1.43
CA ASP A 251 -18.70 8.96 -1.70
C ASP A 251 -18.74 9.33 -3.19
N ARG A 252 -17.58 9.52 -3.82
CA ARG A 252 -17.48 9.83 -5.24
C ARG A 252 -17.96 8.65 -6.10
N GLU A 253 -17.50 7.44 -5.79
CA GLU A 253 -17.92 6.21 -6.46
C GLU A 253 -19.44 6.02 -6.35
N GLN A 254 -20.01 6.14 -5.15
CA GLN A 254 -21.45 6.04 -4.92
C GLN A 254 -22.25 7.11 -5.67
N ARG A 255 -21.76 8.36 -5.71
CA ARG A 255 -22.42 9.45 -6.47
C ARG A 255 -22.45 9.15 -7.97
N ILE A 256 -21.34 8.62 -8.50
CA ILE A 256 -21.25 8.21 -9.91
C ILE A 256 -22.21 7.04 -10.19
N GLN A 257 -22.26 6.03 -9.31
CA GLN A 257 -23.19 4.90 -9.42
C GLN A 257 -24.66 5.37 -9.42
N VAL A 258 -25.05 6.21 -8.47
CA VAL A 258 -26.42 6.75 -8.40
C VAL A 258 -26.76 7.55 -9.66
N LEU A 259 -25.84 8.40 -10.14
CA LEU A 259 -26.04 9.17 -11.36
C LEU A 259 -26.22 8.26 -12.58
N ASN A 260 -25.33 7.27 -12.76
CA ASN A 260 -25.40 6.30 -13.84
C ASN A 260 -26.71 5.51 -13.80
N ARG A 261 -27.14 5.07 -12.60
CA ARG A 261 -28.42 4.38 -12.42
C ARG A 261 -29.62 5.23 -12.81
N VAL A 262 -29.67 6.50 -12.38
CA VAL A 262 -30.78 7.40 -12.69
C VAL A 262 -30.81 7.73 -14.18
N LEU A 263 -29.66 8.05 -14.78
CA LEU A 263 -29.55 8.32 -16.22
C LEU A 263 -30.05 7.13 -17.04
N ARG A 264 -29.55 5.93 -16.74
CA ARG A 264 -29.97 4.69 -17.40
C ARG A 264 -31.47 4.44 -17.29
N HIS A 265 -32.03 4.58 -16.09
CA HIS A 265 -33.47 4.37 -15.88
C HIS A 265 -34.31 5.37 -16.69
N ASN A 266 -33.89 6.65 -16.73
CA ASN A 266 -34.58 7.67 -17.49
C ASN A 266 -34.47 7.43 -19.01
N LEU A 267 -33.28 7.05 -19.50
CA LEU A 267 -33.06 6.67 -20.89
C LEU A 267 -33.94 5.47 -21.29
N ARG A 268 -33.93 4.39 -20.51
CA ARG A 268 -34.76 3.21 -20.76
C ARG A 268 -36.24 3.56 -20.80
N ASN A 269 -36.73 4.37 -19.86
CA ASN A 269 -38.14 4.75 -19.82
C ASN A 269 -38.54 5.60 -21.01
N ALA A 270 -37.74 6.60 -21.36
CA ALA A 270 -37.97 7.44 -22.53
C ALA A 270 -37.97 6.59 -23.81
N ALA A 271 -36.99 5.71 -23.96
CA ALA A 271 -36.90 4.77 -25.08
C ALA A 271 -38.13 3.84 -25.13
N THR A 272 -38.54 3.24 -24.01
CA THR A 272 -39.71 2.36 -23.96
C THR A 272 -41.00 3.09 -24.42
N VAL A 273 -41.16 4.35 -24.04
CA VAL A 273 -42.29 5.19 -24.48
C VAL A 273 -42.24 5.46 -25.98
N VAL A 274 -41.06 5.82 -26.51
CA VAL A 274 -40.85 6.04 -27.96
C VAL A 274 -41.15 4.75 -28.73
N LYS A 275 -40.63 3.61 -28.27
CA LYS A 275 -40.89 2.27 -28.85
C LYS A 275 -42.39 1.98 -28.89
N GLY A 276 -43.10 2.20 -27.78
CA GLY A 276 -44.54 2.00 -27.71
C GLY A 276 -45.33 2.87 -28.69
N HIS A 277 -44.98 4.15 -28.83
CA HIS A 277 -45.61 5.03 -29.81
C HIS A 277 -45.29 4.63 -31.26
N ALA A 278 -44.05 4.26 -31.53
CA ALA A 278 -43.63 3.77 -32.85
C ALA A 278 -44.42 2.51 -33.24
N SER A 279 -44.56 1.53 -32.34
CA SER A 279 -45.37 0.32 -32.59
C SER A 279 -46.83 0.66 -32.91
N LEU A 280 -47.44 1.59 -32.17
CA LEU A 280 -48.82 2.04 -32.44
C LEU A 280 -48.95 2.74 -33.81
N ILE A 281 -47.92 3.47 -34.25
CA ILE A 281 -47.89 4.09 -35.59
C ILE A 281 -47.78 2.99 -36.65
N SER A 282 -46.93 1.97 -36.45
CA SER A 282 -46.81 0.82 -37.37
C SER A 282 -48.16 0.14 -37.59
N GLU A 283 -48.88 -0.15 -36.49
CA GLU A 283 -50.18 -0.82 -36.56
C GLU A 283 -51.22 0.02 -37.32
N LYS A 284 -51.24 1.34 -37.12
CA LYS A 284 -52.24 2.23 -37.71
C LYS A 284 -51.90 2.67 -39.13
N GLN A 285 -50.61 2.77 -39.46
CA GLN A 285 -50.11 3.23 -40.74
C GLN A 285 -48.96 2.33 -41.25
N PRO A 286 -49.28 1.11 -41.75
CA PRO A 286 -48.28 0.19 -42.28
C PRO A 286 -47.44 0.77 -43.43
N ALA A 287 -47.96 1.78 -44.13
CA ALA A 287 -47.23 2.48 -45.19
C ALA A 287 -45.97 3.22 -44.69
N LEU A 288 -45.94 3.65 -43.41
CA LEU A 288 -44.80 4.35 -42.81
C LEU A 288 -43.80 3.39 -42.14
N GLU A 289 -44.11 2.10 -42.09
CA GLU A 289 -43.37 1.12 -41.32
C GLU A 289 -41.90 1.02 -41.75
N ARG A 290 -41.65 0.78 -43.04
CA ARG A 290 -40.28 0.59 -43.53
C ARG A 290 -39.42 1.85 -43.53
N GLU A 291 -40.02 3.03 -43.73
CA GLU A 291 -39.30 4.28 -43.96
C GLU A 291 -39.06 5.07 -42.67
N HIS A 292 -39.96 4.97 -41.67
CA HIS A 292 -39.87 5.78 -40.46
C HIS A 292 -39.97 4.96 -39.18
N VAL A 293 -40.92 4.02 -39.09
CA VAL A 293 -41.17 3.33 -37.81
C VAL A 293 -40.07 2.32 -37.50
N ARG A 294 -39.66 1.51 -38.48
CA ARG A 294 -38.62 0.50 -38.31
C ARG A 294 -37.28 1.11 -37.85
N PRO A 295 -36.75 2.17 -38.50
CA PRO A 295 -35.56 2.85 -38.00
C PRO A 295 -35.69 3.37 -36.56
N ILE A 296 -36.87 3.90 -36.17
CA ILE A 296 -37.11 4.32 -34.78
C ILE A 296 -37.09 3.11 -33.84
N LEU A 297 -37.71 2.00 -34.22
CA LEU A 297 -37.76 0.80 -33.38
C LEU A 297 -36.38 0.15 -33.23
N GLU A 298 -35.57 0.13 -34.29
CA GLU A 298 -34.17 -0.31 -34.28
C GLU A 298 -33.36 0.54 -33.30
N GLU A 299 -33.26 1.85 -33.54
CA GLU A 299 -32.50 2.79 -32.68
C GLU A 299 -32.94 2.75 -31.21
N THR A 300 -34.25 2.65 -30.97
CA THR A 300 -34.78 2.60 -29.60
C THR A 300 -34.48 1.28 -28.91
N THR A 301 -34.39 0.18 -29.67
CA THR A 301 -33.99 -1.12 -29.13
C THR A 301 -32.50 -1.12 -28.79
N ASP A 302 -31.66 -0.59 -29.68
CA ASP A 302 -30.22 -0.43 -29.45
C ASP A 302 -29.91 0.41 -28.21
N LEU A 303 -30.67 1.50 -27.98
CA LEU A 303 -30.55 2.32 -26.76
C LEU A 303 -30.93 1.56 -25.48
N ILE A 304 -31.96 0.70 -25.55
CA ILE A 304 -32.40 -0.11 -24.42
C ILE A 304 -31.35 -1.18 -24.10
N GLU A 305 -30.79 -1.81 -25.12
CA GLU A 305 -29.74 -2.82 -24.98
C GLU A 305 -28.45 -2.21 -24.42
N THR A 306 -28.03 -1.06 -24.94
CA THR A 306 -26.88 -0.32 -24.42
C THR A 306 -27.07 0.03 -22.94
N ALA A 307 -28.27 0.46 -22.56
CA ALA A 307 -28.62 0.73 -21.18
C ALA A 307 -28.59 -0.54 -20.30
N ASP A 308 -29.02 -1.69 -20.80
CA ASP A 308 -28.96 -2.97 -20.08
C ASP A 308 -27.54 -3.52 -19.96
N LYS A 309 -26.73 -3.48 -21.01
CA LYS A 309 -25.30 -3.88 -20.99
C LYS A 309 -24.52 -3.06 -19.96
N ALA A 310 -24.73 -1.74 -19.93
CA ALA A 310 -24.14 -0.86 -18.90
C ALA A 310 -24.56 -1.25 -17.46
N ARG A 311 -25.76 -1.83 -17.27
CA ARG A 311 -26.19 -2.35 -15.96
C ARG A 311 -25.52 -3.68 -15.61
N GLY A 312 -25.26 -4.53 -16.62
CA GLY A 312 -24.47 -5.75 -16.45
C GLY A 312 -23.13 -5.44 -15.81
N VAL A 313 -22.39 -4.49 -16.41
CA VAL A 313 -21.10 -3.99 -15.91
C VAL A 313 -21.17 -3.56 -14.43
N GLU A 314 -22.17 -2.76 -14.06
CA GLU A 314 -22.33 -2.26 -12.67
C GLU A 314 -22.62 -3.39 -11.66
N ARG A 315 -23.44 -4.39 -12.03
CA ARG A 315 -23.70 -5.52 -11.12
C ARG A 315 -22.45 -6.36 -10.89
N THR A 316 -21.63 -6.54 -11.91
CA THR A 316 -20.39 -7.28 -11.78
C THR A 316 -19.37 -6.52 -10.93
N LEU A 317 -19.36 -5.18 -10.99
CA LEU A 317 -18.60 -4.30 -10.10
C LEU A 317 -19.01 -4.40 -8.63
N GLU A 318 -20.28 -4.69 -8.34
CA GLU A 318 -20.82 -4.77 -6.97
C GLU A 318 -20.66 -6.15 -6.31
N ARG A 319 -20.28 -7.20 -7.07
CA ARG A 319 -20.02 -8.55 -6.53
C ARG A 319 -18.66 -8.57 -5.81
N ASN A 320 -18.68 -8.67 -4.48
CA ASN A 320 -17.48 -8.92 -3.68
C ASN A 320 -17.07 -10.40 -3.84
N GLY A 321 -15.88 -10.63 -4.40
CA GLY A 321 -15.44 -11.87 -5.03
C GLY A 321 -15.07 -13.07 -4.14
N ASP A 322 -15.81 -13.37 -3.06
CA ASP A 322 -15.58 -14.61 -2.29
C ASP A 322 -16.86 -15.49 -2.12
N ASP A 323 -18.06 -14.92 -2.25
CA ASP A 323 -19.32 -15.65 -1.93
C ASP A 323 -20.03 -16.29 -3.14
N ASP A 324 -19.48 -16.22 -4.36
CA ASP A 324 -20.17 -16.64 -5.60
C ASP A 324 -19.32 -17.54 -6.51
N LEU A 325 -18.45 -18.38 -5.93
CA LEU A 325 -17.68 -19.36 -6.69
C LEU A 325 -18.59 -20.44 -7.31
N ILE A 326 -18.44 -20.66 -8.61
CA ILE A 326 -19.20 -21.65 -9.39
C ILE A 326 -18.27 -22.70 -9.99
N ASP A 327 -18.74 -23.95 -10.07
CA ASP A 327 -18.10 -25.02 -10.84
C ASP A 327 -17.95 -24.58 -12.31
N ALA A 328 -16.73 -24.61 -12.82
CA ALA A 328 -16.43 -24.12 -14.17
C ALA A 328 -17.16 -24.88 -15.28
N THR A 329 -17.39 -26.19 -15.10
CA THR A 329 -18.18 -27.01 -16.02
C THR A 329 -19.67 -26.65 -15.91
N ALA A 330 -20.16 -26.40 -14.69
CA ALA A 330 -21.53 -25.94 -14.47
C ALA A 330 -21.77 -24.55 -15.08
N ALA A 331 -20.79 -23.64 -15.01
CA ALA A 331 -20.85 -22.34 -15.66
C ALA A 331 -21.05 -22.47 -17.18
N VAL A 332 -20.23 -23.29 -17.85
CA VAL A 332 -20.38 -23.55 -19.30
C VAL A 332 -21.73 -24.18 -19.62
N ARG A 333 -22.19 -25.16 -18.83
CA ARG A 333 -23.51 -25.79 -19.03
C ARG A 333 -24.63 -24.76 -18.91
N SER A 334 -24.60 -23.90 -17.89
CA SER A 334 -25.59 -22.85 -17.68
C SER A 334 -25.67 -21.87 -18.86
N VAL A 335 -24.52 -21.46 -19.39
CA VAL A 335 -24.44 -20.54 -20.55
C VAL A 335 -25.04 -21.21 -21.79
N VAL A 336 -24.67 -22.46 -22.05
CA VAL A 336 -25.14 -23.22 -23.22
C VAL A 336 -26.64 -23.50 -23.16
N ASP A 337 -27.16 -23.86 -21.98
CA ASP A 337 -28.59 -24.11 -21.79
C ASP A 337 -29.43 -22.83 -21.96
N ARG A 338 -28.94 -21.68 -21.48
CA ARG A 338 -29.54 -20.37 -21.75
C ARG A 338 -29.53 -20.08 -23.26
N ALA A 339 -28.37 -20.21 -23.90
CA ALA A 339 -28.20 -19.87 -25.32
C ALA A 339 -29.10 -20.72 -26.23
N ARG A 340 -29.21 -22.02 -25.98
CA ARG A 340 -30.14 -22.91 -26.72
C ARG A 340 -31.60 -22.51 -26.57
N SER A 341 -31.96 -21.94 -25.43
CA SER A 341 -33.32 -21.48 -25.15
C SER A 341 -33.61 -20.13 -25.81
N ALA A 342 -32.60 -19.23 -25.85
CA ALA A 342 -32.71 -17.89 -26.42
C ALA A 342 -32.62 -17.88 -27.94
N TYR A 343 -31.81 -18.77 -28.52
CA TYR A 343 -31.53 -18.85 -29.96
C TYR A 343 -31.80 -20.27 -30.49
N PRO A 344 -33.08 -20.66 -30.70
CA PRO A 344 -33.45 -22.01 -31.15
C PRO A 344 -32.89 -22.40 -32.52
N ASP A 345 -32.62 -21.41 -33.38
CA ASP A 345 -32.12 -21.59 -34.74
C ASP A 345 -30.58 -21.66 -34.79
N ALA A 346 -29.89 -21.39 -33.67
CA ALA A 346 -28.44 -21.46 -33.55
C ALA A 346 -27.96 -22.86 -33.12
N ARG A 347 -26.83 -23.30 -33.67
CA ARG A 347 -26.17 -24.56 -33.29
C ARG A 347 -25.19 -24.31 -32.15
N ILE A 348 -25.67 -24.48 -30.91
CA ILE A 348 -24.85 -24.30 -29.71
C ILE A 348 -24.32 -25.64 -29.18
N ALA A 349 -23.00 -25.80 -29.20
CA ALA A 349 -22.27 -26.98 -28.71
C ALA A 349 -21.44 -26.64 -27.47
N SER A 350 -21.18 -27.66 -26.63
CA SER A 350 -20.28 -27.54 -25.50
C SER A 350 -19.21 -28.63 -25.48
N ARG A 351 -17.99 -28.27 -25.04
CA ARG A 351 -16.88 -29.21 -24.87
C ARG A 351 -16.23 -29.03 -23.50
N THR A 352 -16.42 -30.00 -22.62
CA THR A 352 -15.87 -29.98 -21.26
C THR A 352 -14.91 -31.14 -21.08
N ASP A 353 -13.65 -30.87 -20.72
CA ASP A 353 -12.68 -31.93 -20.45
C ASP A 353 -12.89 -32.51 -19.05
N GLU A 354 -13.71 -33.57 -18.95
CA GLU A 354 -13.96 -34.27 -17.68
C GLU A 354 -12.76 -35.16 -17.23
N SER A 355 -11.71 -35.28 -18.05
CA SER A 355 -10.65 -36.30 -17.89
C SER A 355 -9.76 -36.09 -16.67
N ARG A 356 -9.62 -34.84 -16.17
CA ARG A 356 -8.81 -34.49 -15.00
C ARG A 356 -9.61 -34.11 -13.75
N ALA A 357 -10.94 -34.06 -13.82
CA ALA A 357 -11.85 -33.64 -12.75
C ALA A 357 -12.06 -34.68 -11.61
N ARG A 358 -11.13 -35.63 -11.39
CA ARG A 358 -11.35 -36.78 -10.49
C ARG A 358 -10.95 -36.57 -9.03
N ALA A 359 -10.46 -35.40 -8.63
CA ALA A 359 -10.12 -35.14 -7.22
C ALA A 359 -10.61 -33.78 -6.69
N THR A 360 -10.82 -32.79 -7.55
CA THR A 360 -11.31 -31.46 -7.15
C THR A 360 -11.92 -30.77 -8.35
N THR A 361 -13.11 -30.22 -8.17
CA THR A 361 -13.81 -29.47 -9.20
C THR A 361 -13.21 -28.06 -9.28
N PRO A 362 -12.73 -27.62 -10.45
CA PRO A 362 -12.24 -26.26 -10.60
C PRO A 362 -13.40 -25.27 -10.47
N THR A 363 -13.17 -24.21 -9.70
CA THR A 363 -14.15 -23.15 -9.47
C THR A 363 -13.66 -21.83 -10.02
N VAL A 364 -14.60 -20.97 -10.42
CA VAL A 364 -14.35 -19.61 -10.89
C VAL A 364 -15.37 -18.65 -10.28
N ASP A 365 -15.09 -17.36 -10.30
CA ASP A 365 -16.08 -16.35 -9.92
C ASP A 365 -17.32 -16.42 -10.82
N GLY A 366 -18.51 -16.26 -10.22
CA GLY A 366 -19.79 -16.31 -10.94
C GLY A 366 -19.92 -15.30 -12.08
N SER A 367 -19.15 -14.21 -12.06
CA SER A 367 -19.09 -13.24 -13.17
C SER A 367 -18.57 -13.84 -14.47
N VAL A 368 -17.83 -14.97 -14.44
CA VAL A 368 -17.41 -15.67 -15.66
C VAL A 368 -18.61 -16.10 -16.50
N VAL A 369 -19.75 -16.42 -15.87
CA VAL A 369 -21.00 -16.73 -16.58
C VAL A 369 -21.49 -15.52 -17.37
N ASP A 370 -21.38 -14.30 -16.82
CA ASP A 370 -21.77 -13.06 -17.49
C ASP A 370 -20.86 -12.80 -18.71
N ALA A 371 -19.54 -12.97 -18.56
CA ALA A 371 -18.59 -12.85 -19.67
C ALA A 371 -18.88 -13.85 -20.81
N LEU A 372 -19.11 -15.12 -20.47
CA LEU A 372 -19.42 -16.15 -21.46
C LEU A 372 -20.76 -15.89 -22.15
N ASN A 373 -21.76 -15.37 -21.44
CA ASN A 373 -23.04 -15.00 -22.04
C ASN A 373 -22.89 -13.88 -23.06
N GLU A 374 -22.16 -12.81 -22.73
CA GLU A 374 -21.90 -11.70 -23.66
C GLU A 374 -21.15 -12.18 -24.92
N LEU A 375 -20.18 -13.08 -24.76
CA LEU A 375 -19.47 -13.64 -25.92
C LEU A 375 -20.37 -14.50 -26.80
N VAL A 376 -21.25 -15.31 -26.20
CA VAL A 376 -22.21 -16.14 -26.97
C VAL A 376 -23.27 -15.28 -27.65
N ASP A 377 -23.80 -14.26 -26.96
CA ASP A 377 -24.81 -13.37 -27.51
C ASP A 377 -24.21 -12.58 -28.70
N ASN A 378 -22.99 -12.04 -28.55
CA ASN A 378 -22.26 -11.40 -29.65
C ASN A 378 -21.99 -12.37 -30.82
N ALA A 379 -21.62 -13.62 -30.54
CA ALA A 379 -21.33 -14.62 -31.56
C ALA A 379 -22.56 -15.00 -32.40
N VAL A 380 -23.76 -14.93 -31.82
CA VAL A 380 -25.01 -15.23 -32.52
C VAL A 380 -25.57 -14.00 -33.22
N GLU A 381 -25.59 -12.85 -32.55
CA GLU A 381 -26.22 -11.61 -33.05
C GLU A 381 -25.42 -10.93 -34.16
N HIS A 382 -24.10 -11.08 -34.18
CA HIS A 382 -23.22 -10.48 -35.19
C HIS A 382 -22.77 -11.48 -36.27
N ASN A 383 -23.53 -12.54 -36.47
CA ASN A 383 -23.22 -13.54 -37.48
C ASN A 383 -23.95 -13.24 -38.80
N SER A 384 -23.34 -12.44 -39.67
CA SER A 384 -23.94 -12.11 -40.96
C SER A 384 -24.04 -13.30 -41.92
N ALA A 385 -23.27 -14.37 -41.69
CA ALA A 385 -23.34 -15.60 -42.50
C ALA A 385 -24.68 -16.35 -42.30
N ALA A 386 -25.35 -16.14 -41.17
CA ALA A 386 -26.68 -16.66 -40.89
C ALA A 386 -27.80 -15.99 -41.70
N ASP A 387 -27.56 -14.79 -42.26
CA ASP A 387 -28.53 -14.04 -43.05
C ASP A 387 -28.55 -14.47 -44.54
N GLU A 388 -27.64 -15.37 -44.96
CA GLU A 388 -27.62 -15.90 -46.32
C GLU A 388 -28.75 -16.92 -46.57
N GLU A 389 -29.41 -16.81 -47.73
CA GLU A 389 -30.52 -17.68 -48.12
C GLU A 389 -30.08 -19.16 -48.19
N GLY A 390 -30.52 -19.96 -47.22
CA GLY A 390 -30.22 -21.39 -47.12
C GLY A 390 -29.01 -21.75 -46.26
N ALA A 391 -28.45 -20.80 -45.51
CA ALA A 391 -27.41 -21.06 -44.52
C ALA A 391 -27.94 -21.92 -43.37
N ASP A 392 -27.06 -22.77 -42.83
CA ASP A 392 -27.26 -23.33 -41.50
C ASP A 392 -27.13 -22.17 -40.50
N GLY A 393 -28.03 -22.07 -39.51
CA GLY A 393 -27.98 -21.01 -38.50
C GLY A 393 -26.65 -21.00 -37.73
N PRO A 394 -26.36 -19.91 -36.98
CA PRO A 394 -25.02 -19.62 -36.47
C PRO A 394 -24.51 -20.73 -35.54
N THR A 395 -23.22 -21.08 -35.67
CA THR A 395 -22.61 -22.15 -34.88
C THR A 395 -21.70 -21.57 -33.81
N VAL A 396 -21.96 -21.92 -32.55
CA VAL A 396 -21.14 -21.48 -31.41
C VAL A 396 -20.73 -22.69 -30.56
N GLU A 397 -19.43 -22.82 -30.32
CA GLU A 397 -18.86 -23.83 -29.43
C GLU A 397 -18.29 -23.17 -28.17
N VAL A 398 -18.81 -23.57 -27.00
CA VAL A 398 -18.32 -23.13 -25.69
C VAL A 398 -17.56 -24.26 -25.02
N ALA A 399 -16.29 -24.03 -24.70
CA ALA A 399 -15.43 -25.04 -24.10
C ALA A 399 -14.79 -24.58 -22.80
N VAL A 400 -14.47 -25.53 -21.92
CA VAL A 400 -13.61 -25.32 -20.76
C VAL A 400 -12.61 -26.46 -20.62
N ARG A 401 -11.36 -26.11 -20.35
CA ARG A 401 -10.26 -27.07 -20.15
C ARG A 401 -9.21 -26.53 -19.19
N ALA A 402 -8.54 -27.42 -18.47
CA ALA A 402 -7.36 -27.07 -17.67
C ALA A 402 -6.10 -27.20 -18.54
N VAL A 403 -5.30 -26.14 -18.63
CA VAL A 403 -4.08 -26.08 -19.44
C VAL A 403 -2.88 -25.75 -18.56
N ASP A 404 -1.79 -26.48 -18.76
CA ASP A 404 -0.53 -26.27 -18.07
C ASP A 404 0.34 -25.32 -18.91
N TYR A 405 0.67 -24.17 -18.32
CA TYR A 405 1.54 -23.15 -18.87
C TYR A 405 2.86 -23.13 -18.10
N ASP A 406 3.86 -23.86 -18.59
CA ASP A 406 5.20 -23.92 -18.01
C ASP A 406 5.23 -24.21 -16.50
N GLY A 407 4.34 -25.08 -16.02
CA GLY A 407 4.22 -25.47 -14.61
C GLY A 407 3.16 -24.71 -13.83
N GLU A 408 2.48 -23.74 -14.43
CA GLU A 408 1.31 -23.06 -13.86
C GLU A 408 0.03 -23.59 -14.50
N LEU A 409 -0.80 -24.28 -13.70
CA LEU A 409 -2.09 -24.76 -14.16
C LEU A 409 -3.08 -23.59 -14.21
N ARG A 410 -3.71 -23.39 -15.37
CA ARG A 410 -4.74 -22.37 -15.62
C ARG A 410 -6.01 -23.01 -16.17
N LEU A 411 -7.14 -22.38 -15.92
CA LEU A 411 -8.43 -22.79 -16.46
C LEU A 411 -8.78 -21.93 -17.67
N GLU A 412 -8.90 -22.53 -18.84
CA GLU A 412 -9.25 -21.84 -20.08
C GLU A 412 -10.68 -22.10 -20.48
N PHE A 413 -11.43 -21.02 -20.68
CA PHE A 413 -12.70 -21.02 -21.38
C PHE A 413 -12.50 -20.54 -22.80
N THR A 414 -13.23 -21.13 -23.74
CA THR A 414 -13.17 -20.74 -25.15
C THR A 414 -14.58 -20.60 -25.70
N VAL A 415 -14.87 -19.49 -26.37
CA VAL A 415 -16.07 -19.31 -27.19
C VAL A 415 -15.61 -19.18 -28.63
N ALA A 416 -16.03 -20.12 -29.48
CA ALA A 416 -15.65 -20.16 -30.88
C ALA A 416 -16.89 -20.10 -31.76
N ASP A 417 -16.94 -19.13 -32.66
CA ASP A 417 -18.04 -18.88 -33.60
C ASP A 417 -17.63 -19.11 -35.06
N ASP A 418 -18.60 -19.03 -35.98
CA ASP A 418 -18.43 -19.07 -37.43
C ASP A 418 -18.82 -17.76 -38.13
N GLY A 419 -18.83 -16.63 -37.40
CA GLY A 419 -19.21 -15.31 -37.91
C GLY A 419 -18.09 -14.56 -38.65
N ASP A 420 -18.29 -13.26 -38.87
CA ASP A 420 -17.40 -12.42 -39.69
C ASP A 420 -16.03 -12.11 -39.05
N GLY A 421 -15.88 -12.41 -37.77
CA GLY A 421 -14.72 -12.04 -36.99
C GLY A 421 -14.88 -10.70 -36.27
N ILE A 422 -14.29 -10.57 -35.09
CA ILE A 422 -14.24 -9.27 -34.38
C ILE A 422 -13.22 -8.36 -35.08
N PRO A 423 -13.55 -7.12 -35.47
CA PRO A 423 -12.60 -6.19 -36.08
C PRO A 423 -11.36 -5.94 -35.22
N GLU A 424 -10.18 -5.87 -35.85
CA GLU A 424 -8.90 -5.66 -35.14
C GLU A 424 -8.87 -4.34 -34.34
N THR A 425 -9.60 -3.31 -34.78
CA THR A 425 -9.76 -2.04 -34.03
C THR A 425 -10.48 -2.22 -32.71
N GLU A 426 -11.50 -3.09 -32.66
CA GLU A 426 -12.26 -3.40 -31.44
C GLU A 426 -11.43 -4.29 -30.50
N ARG A 427 -10.69 -5.27 -31.05
CA ARG A 427 -9.75 -6.09 -30.27
C ARG A 427 -8.71 -5.22 -29.56
N ARG A 428 -8.10 -4.27 -30.28
CA ARG A 428 -7.11 -3.35 -29.70
C ARG A 428 -7.70 -2.39 -28.68
N ALA A 429 -8.90 -1.85 -28.92
CA ALA A 429 -9.55 -0.96 -27.95
C ALA A 429 -9.74 -1.63 -26.59
N VAL A 430 -10.14 -2.89 -26.59
CA VAL A 430 -10.36 -3.70 -25.39
C VAL A 430 -9.04 -4.06 -24.70
N LEU A 431 -8.01 -4.46 -25.46
CA LEU A 431 -6.71 -4.86 -24.92
C LEU A 431 -5.85 -3.69 -24.42
N ASP A 432 -5.89 -2.54 -25.11
CA ASP A 432 -5.09 -1.35 -24.80
C ASP A 432 -5.79 -0.42 -23.78
N GLY A 433 -7.03 -0.74 -23.38
CA GLY A 433 -7.83 0.06 -22.44
C GLY A 433 -8.21 1.44 -22.98
N ALA A 434 -8.23 1.63 -24.30
CA ALA A 434 -8.50 2.91 -24.95
C ALA A 434 -9.99 3.08 -25.24
N GLU A 435 -10.56 4.22 -24.85
CA GLU A 435 -11.94 4.62 -25.15
C GLU A 435 -12.06 4.94 -26.65
N THR A 436 -12.60 4.03 -27.45
CA THR A 436 -12.96 4.29 -28.84
C THR A 436 -14.34 4.92 -28.93
N GLN A 437 -14.56 5.75 -29.95
CA GLN A 437 -15.91 6.09 -30.41
C GLN A 437 -16.57 4.77 -30.84
N LEU A 438 -17.46 4.26 -30.00
CA LEU A 438 -18.21 3.05 -30.24
C LEU A 438 -19.16 3.33 -31.41
N GLU A 439 -18.81 2.87 -32.61
CA GLU A 439 -19.72 3.00 -33.76
C GLU A 439 -20.96 2.10 -33.60
N HIS A 440 -20.91 1.07 -32.75
CA HIS A 440 -22.03 0.20 -32.39
C HIS A 440 -21.95 -0.19 -30.89
N GLY A 441 -23.10 -0.44 -30.24
CA GLY A 441 -23.20 -0.82 -28.81
C GLY A 441 -22.49 -2.14 -28.41
N SER A 442 -21.83 -2.83 -29.35
CA SER A 442 -21.09 -4.09 -29.16
C SER A 442 -19.81 -3.94 -28.31
N GLY A 443 -19.11 -2.80 -28.40
CA GLY A 443 -17.83 -2.63 -27.71
C GLY A 443 -17.93 -2.53 -26.17
N LEU A 444 -19.11 -2.27 -25.61
CA LEU A 444 -19.32 -2.35 -24.15
C LEU A 444 -19.31 -3.80 -23.64
N GLY A 445 -19.81 -4.75 -24.43
CA GLY A 445 -19.84 -6.17 -24.07
C GLY A 445 -18.43 -6.77 -24.02
N LEU A 446 -17.61 -6.50 -25.04
CA LEU A 446 -16.21 -6.97 -25.03
C LEU A 446 -15.37 -6.29 -23.94
N TRP A 447 -15.66 -5.03 -23.62
CA TRP A 447 -15.02 -4.34 -22.50
C TRP A 447 -15.39 -4.98 -21.14
N LEU A 448 -16.66 -5.37 -20.95
CA LEU A 448 -17.11 -6.12 -19.77
C LEU A 448 -16.37 -7.46 -19.64
N VAL A 449 -16.24 -8.20 -20.74
CA VAL A 449 -15.49 -9.47 -20.77
C VAL A 449 -14.05 -9.26 -20.31
N ASN A 450 -13.34 -8.28 -20.88
CA ASN A 450 -11.97 -7.99 -20.48
C ASN A 450 -11.85 -7.59 -19.00
N TRP A 451 -12.79 -6.79 -18.50
CA TRP A 451 -12.79 -6.39 -17.10
C TRP A 451 -12.99 -7.58 -16.15
N ILE A 452 -13.91 -8.50 -16.46
CA ILE A 452 -14.13 -9.74 -15.69
C ILE A 452 -12.86 -10.58 -15.66
N VAL A 453 -12.19 -10.72 -16.81
CA VAL A 453 -10.95 -11.48 -16.93
C VAL A 453 -9.83 -10.85 -16.09
N GLN A 454 -9.61 -9.55 -16.20
CA GLN A 454 -8.56 -8.84 -15.47
C GLN A 454 -8.76 -8.92 -13.95
N ASN A 455 -9.98 -8.75 -13.47
CA ASN A 455 -10.27 -8.86 -12.03
C ASN A 455 -10.14 -10.27 -11.49
N GLY A 456 -10.44 -11.28 -12.31
CA GLY A 456 -10.20 -12.68 -11.97
C GLY A 456 -8.73 -13.09 -12.04
N GLY A 457 -7.79 -12.16 -12.23
CA GLY A 457 -6.37 -12.46 -12.41
C GLY A 457 -6.04 -13.23 -13.70
N GLY A 458 -6.91 -13.07 -14.70
CA GLY A 458 -6.90 -13.81 -15.95
C GLY A 458 -6.33 -13.06 -17.15
N ASP A 459 -6.25 -13.75 -18.29
CA ASP A 459 -5.86 -13.18 -19.59
C ASP A 459 -6.91 -13.45 -20.67
N LEU A 460 -7.15 -12.44 -21.52
CA LEU A 460 -8.07 -12.48 -22.66
C LEU A 460 -7.28 -12.54 -23.97
N ARG A 461 -7.64 -13.46 -24.87
CA ARG A 461 -7.01 -13.62 -26.19
C ARG A 461 -8.06 -13.78 -27.29
N PHE A 462 -7.73 -13.26 -28.47
CA PHE A 462 -8.53 -13.38 -29.69
C PHE A 462 -7.70 -14.10 -30.76
N ALA A 463 -8.33 -15.02 -31.49
CA ALA A 463 -7.73 -15.67 -32.65
C ALA A 463 -8.77 -15.83 -33.77
N ASP A 464 -8.34 -15.71 -35.02
CA ASP A 464 -9.19 -15.99 -36.18
C ASP A 464 -9.21 -17.49 -36.47
N ARG A 465 -10.36 -18.00 -36.90
CA ARG A 465 -10.47 -19.38 -37.37
C ARG A 465 -10.04 -19.50 -38.83
N PRO A 466 -9.40 -20.61 -39.23
CA PRO A 466 -9.02 -20.85 -40.62
C PRO A 466 -10.19 -20.83 -41.62
N ASP A 467 -11.38 -21.22 -41.17
CA ASP A 467 -12.59 -21.38 -41.99
C ASP A 467 -13.57 -20.18 -41.85
N GLY A 468 -13.16 -19.08 -41.21
CA GLY A 468 -14.04 -17.97 -40.81
C GLY A 468 -14.55 -18.12 -39.37
N GLY A 469 -14.80 -16.99 -38.70
CA GLY A 469 -15.18 -16.92 -37.28
C GLY A 469 -14.08 -16.50 -36.32
N THR A 470 -14.47 -16.23 -35.08
CA THR A 470 -13.55 -15.85 -33.99
C THR A 470 -13.41 -16.98 -32.98
N VAL A 471 -12.25 -17.05 -32.33
CA VAL A 471 -12.03 -17.78 -31.08
C VAL A 471 -11.63 -16.78 -30.02
N VAL A 472 -12.47 -16.65 -29.00
CA VAL A 472 -12.18 -15.85 -27.82
C VAL A 472 -11.81 -16.79 -26.67
N THR A 473 -10.62 -16.59 -26.09
CA THR A 473 -10.11 -17.41 -24.99
C THR A 473 -9.97 -16.57 -23.73
N LEU A 474 -10.60 -17.02 -22.65
CA LEU A 474 -10.49 -16.46 -21.30
C LEU A 474 -9.68 -17.45 -20.45
N SER A 475 -8.58 -17.03 -19.86
CA SER A 475 -7.78 -17.89 -18.97
C SER A 475 -7.77 -17.33 -17.55
N PHE A 476 -7.96 -18.18 -16.56
CA PHE A 476 -7.98 -17.82 -15.14
C PHE A 476 -7.02 -18.69 -14.32
N PRO A 477 -6.55 -18.24 -13.15
CA PRO A 477 -5.85 -19.09 -12.20
C PRO A 477 -6.66 -20.35 -11.88
N TYR A 478 -6.01 -21.51 -11.79
CA TYR A 478 -6.70 -22.75 -11.45
C TYR A 478 -6.94 -22.82 -9.94
N GLU A 479 -8.15 -22.46 -9.52
CA GLU A 479 -8.61 -22.59 -8.15
C GLU A 479 -9.53 -23.81 -7.98
N CYS A 480 -9.41 -24.46 -6.84
CA CYS A 480 -10.20 -25.64 -6.49
C CYS A 480 -10.84 -25.42 -5.13
N ALA A 481 -12.16 -25.47 -5.07
CA ALA A 481 -12.86 -25.56 -3.80
C ALA A 481 -12.35 -26.79 -3.04
N ALA A 482 -11.81 -26.57 -1.84
CA ALA A 482 -11.44 -27.66 -0.96
C ALA A 482 -12.71 -28.49 -0.67
N GLY A 483 -12.78 -29.70 -1.22
CA GLY A 483 -13.87 -30.62 -0.91
C GLY A 483 -14.01 -30.81 0.60
N PRO A 484 -15.20 -31.19 1.11
CA PRO A 484 -15.38 -31.45 2.54
C PRO A 484 -14.29 -32.41 3.00
N ARG A 485 -13.45 -31.96 3.96
CA ARG A 485 -12.40 -32.79 4.56
C ARG A 485 -13.02 -34.14 4.91
N PRO A 486 -12.47 -35.28 4.43
CA PRO A 486 -12.96 -36.57 4.87
C PRO A 486 -12.87 -36.57 6.38
N ALA A 487 -14.00 -36.83 7.05
CA ALA A 487 -14.04 -37.01 8.49
C ALA A 487 -12.94 -38.01 8.82
N LEU A 488 -11.94 -37.57 9.60
CA LEU A 488 -10.95 -38.45 10.19
C LEU A 488 -11.73 -39.52 10.95
N MET A 489 -11.85 -40.71 10.35
CA MET A 489 -12.17 -41.91 11.08
C MET A 489 -11.00 -42.13 12.03
N GLU A 490 -11.17 -41.70 13.28
CA GLU A 490 -10.42 -42.21 14.41
C GLU A 490 -10.46 -43.74 14.32
N THR A 491 -9.32 -44.31 13.92
CA THR A 491 -9.12 -45.74 13.97
C THR A 491 -8.19 -46.01 15.15
N LEU A 492 -8.84 -46.42 16.24
CA LEU A 492 -8.35 -47.09 17.46
C LEU A 492 -7.52 -46.31 18.48
#